data_AF-A0A2T7NT08-F1
#
_entry.id   AF-A0A2T7NT08-F1
#
_cell.length_a   1.000
_cell.length_b   1.000
_cell.length_c   1.000
_cell.angle_alpha   90.00
_cell.angle_beta   90.00
_cell.angle_gamma   90.00
#
_symmetry.space_group_name_H-M   'P 1'
#
loop_
_entity.id
_entity.type
_entity.pdbx_description
1 polymer ?
#
loop_
_entity_poly.entity_id
_entity_poly.type
_entity_poly.pdbx_seq_one_letter_code
_entity_poly.pdbx_strand_id
1 'polypeptide(L)'
;MCWIPSVESQLLKKIKAVNDTWVRRCDGHVFFVNTSIQLPDVKNLNVPDGRQHLTAKSMQAFRVPLSPSPPGLRLVPERRRRRLHRLGEPEIADEPVRPCQARVPGAPV
;
A
#
# COMPACT_ATOMS: atom_id res chain seq x y z
N MET A 1 4.78 5.21 1.36
CA MET A 1 4.90 3.78 1.72
C MET A 1 3.59 3.07 1.35
N CYS A 2 3.63 1.91 0.69
CA CYS A 2 2.44 1.21 0.17
C CYS A 2 2.27 -0.18 0.79
N TRP A 3 1.09 -0.46 1.33
CA TRP A 3 0.77 -1.71 2.02
C TRP A 3 -0.20 -2.53 1.20
N ILE A 4 0.19 -3.76 0.86
CA ILE A 4 -0.50 -4.56 -0.15
C ILE A 4 -0.91 -5.90 0.47
N PRO A 5 -2.15 -6.04 0.98
CA PRO A 5 -2.65 -7.35 1.37
C PRO A 5 -2.80 -8.23 0.14
N SER A 6 -2.32 -9.47 0.21
CA SER A 6 -2.45 -10.47 -0.85
C SER A 6 -2.76 -11.84 -0.26
N VAL A 7 -3.15 -12.77 -1.13
CA VAL A 7 -3.27 -14.19 -0.81
C VAL A 7 -2.07 -14.94 -1.37
N GLU A 8 -1.72 -16.08 -0.77
CA GLU A 8 -0.55 -16.87 -1.17
C GLU A 8 -0.64 -17.35 -2.63
N SER A 9 -1.81 -17.86 -3.03
CA SER A 9 -2.05 -18.42 -4.37
C SER A 9 -1.85 -17.42 -5.51
N GLN A 10 -1.93 -16.11 -5.25
CA GLN A 10 -1.78 -15.05 -6.25
C GLN A 10 -0.56 -14.17 -6.01
N LEU A 11 0.27 -14.50 -5.02
CA LEU A 11 1.34 -13.62 -4.55
C LEU A 11 2.32 -13.28 -5.68
N LEU A 12 2.87 -14.28 -6.37
CA LEU A 12 3.86 -14.08 -7.43
C LEU A 12 3.30 -13.27 -8.60
N LYS A 13 2.06 -13.57 -9.02
CA LYS A 13 1.36 -12.84 -10.08
C LYS A 13 1.13 -11.38 -9.69
N LYS A 14 0.74 -11.14 -8.44
CA LYS A 14 0.49 -9.80 -7.90
C LYS A 14 1.79 -9.00 -7.76
N ILE A 15 2.87 -9.61 -7.28
CA ILE A 15 4.20 -8.98 -7.20
C ILE A 15 4.61 -8.52 -8.60
N LYS A 16 4.55 -9.40 -9.61
CA LYS A 16 4.87 -9.05 -10.99
C LYS A 16 4.03 -7.86 -11.48
N ALA A 17 2.71 -7.95 -11.35
CA ALA A 17 1.80 -6.90 -11.83
C ALA A 17 2.01 -5.55 -11.13
N VAL A 18 2.25 -5.56 -9.82
CA VAL A 18 2.49 -4.35 -9.01
C VAL A 18 3.84 -3.72 -9.38
N ASN A 19 4.89 -4.52 -9.54
CA ASN A 19 6.22 -4.08 -9.97
C ASN A 19 6.23 -3.48 -11.38
N ASP A 20 5.46 -4.08 -12.29
CA ASP A 20 5.36 -3.63 -13.68
C ASP A 20 4.54 -2.34 -13.82
N THR A 21 3.72 -1.97 -12.82
CA THR A 21 2.76 -0.86 -12.92
C THR A 21 3.06 0.28 -11.95
N TRP A 22 2.40 0.31 -10.79
CA TRP A 22 2.26 1.50 -9.97
C TRP A 22 3.21 1.58 -8.78
N VAL A 23 3.90 0.49 -8.41
CA VAL A 23 4.74 0.45 -7.20
C VAL A 23 5.89 1.46 -7.24
N ARG A 24 6.37 1.80 -8.43
CA ARG A 24 7.46 2.78 -8.64
C ARG A 24 7.09 4.19 -8.17
N ARG A 25 5.79 4.45 -7.94
CA ARG A 25 5.29 5.71 -7.38
C ARG A 25 5.35 5.73 -5.84
N CYS A 26 5.51 4.58 -5.21
CA CYS A 26 5.63 4.44 -3.76
C CYS A 26 7.10 4.62 -3.33
N ASP A 27 7.33 5.28 -2.19
CA ASP A 27 8.69 5.39 -1.63
C ASP A 27 9.24 4.04 -1.11
N GLY A 28 8.34 3.08 -0.90
CA GLY A 28 8.60 1.69 -0.50
C GLY A 28 7.28 0.91 -0.47
N HIS A 29 7.36 -0.41 -0.52
CA HIS A 29 6.18 -1.28 -0.53
C HIS A 29 6.40 -2.56 0.27
N VAL A 30 5.32 -3.16 0.76
CA VAL A 30 5.34 -4.45 1.46
C VAL A 30 4.06 -5.21 1.17
N PHE A 31 4.20 -6.51 0.94
CA PHE A 31 3.11 -7.45 0.74
C PHE A 31 2.80 -8.18 2.05
N PHE A 32 1.54 -8.15 2.45
CA PHE A 32 1.04 -8.84 3.63
C PHE A 32 0.27 -10.08 3.23
N VAL A 33 0.77 -11.25 3.60
CA VAL A 33 0.28 -12.55 3.11
C VAL A 33 0.25 -13.53 4.27
N ASN A 34 -0.51 -14.61 4.13
CA ASN A 34 -0.35 -15.79 4.98
C ASN A 34 0.40 -16.84 4.17
N THR A 35 1.70 -16.97 4.38
CA THR A 35 2.54 -17.84 3.55
C THR A 35 3.80 -18.25 4.32
N SER A 36 4.35 -19.41 3.97
CA SER A 36 5.67 -19.84 4.43
C SER A 36 6.81 -19.26 3.58
N ILE A 37 6.49 -18.61 2.45
CA ILE A 37 7.47 -18.04 1.52
C ILE A 37 8.15 -16.83 2.15
N GLN A 38 9.49 -16.86 2.19
CA GLN A 38 10.32 -15.76 2.68
C GLN A 38 10.88 -14.96 1.50
N LEU A 39 10.33 -13.77 1.29
CA LEU A 39 10.81 -12.78 0.32
C LEU A 39 11.04 -11.45 1.05
N PRO A 40 11.98 -10.61 0.58
CA PRO A 40 12.36 -9.37 1.29
C PRO A 40 11.17 -8.42 1.50
N ASP A 41 10.31 -8.30 0.49
CA ASP A 41 9.17 -7.39 0.50
C ASP A 41 7.86 -8.09 0.93
N VAL A 42 7.93 -9.31 1.46
CA VAL A 42 6.77 -10.09 1.90
C VAL A 42 6.82 -10.34 3.40
N LYS A 43 5.72 -10.03 4.09
CA LYS A 43 5.54 -10.30 5.52
C LYS A 43 4.39 -11.27 5.73
N ASN A 44 4.69 -12.34 6.45
CA ASN A 44 3.68 -13.27 6.91
C ASN A 44 2.95 -12.70 8.14
N LEU A 45 1.62 -12.66 8.08
CA LEU A 45 0.77 -12.16 9.17
C LEU A 45 0.10 -13.27 9.99
N ASN A 46 0.23 -14.54 9.61
CA ASN A 46 -0.47 -15.68 10.25
C ASN A 46 -2.00 -15.48 10.39
N VAL A 47 -2.60 -14.66 9.51
CA VAL A 47 -4.05 -14.44 9.46
C VAL A 47 -4.58 -15.16 8.23
N PRO A 48 -5.58 -16.06 8.35
CA PRO A 48 -6.13 -16.79 7.21
C PRO A 48 -6.56 -15.87 6.07
N ASP A 49 -6.40 -16.33 4.84
CA ASP A 49 -6.84 -15.58 3.67
C ASP A 49 -8.38 -15.60 3.57
N GLY A 50 -8.96 -14.50 3.08
CA GLY A 50 -10.42 -14.36 2.93
C GLY A 50 -10.88 -12.92 3.04
N ARG A 51 -12.01 -12.60 2.41
CA ARG A 51 -12.61 -11.25 2.51
C ARG A 51 -13.03 -10.93 3.95
N GLN A 52 -13.50 -11.93 4.68
CA GLN A 52 -13.90 -11.84 6.08
C GLN A 52 -12.72 -11.56 7.03
N HIS A 53 -11.48 -11.80 6.59
CA HIS A 53 -10.28 -11.61 7.42
C HIS A 53 -9.48 -10.34 7.07
N LEU A 54 -9.97 -9.48 6.16
CA LEU A 54 -9.26 -8.28 5.72
C LEU A 54 -9.02 -7.27 6.86
N THR A 55 -9.97 -7.14 7.78
CA THR A 55 -9.83 -6.28 8.96
C THR A 55 -8.74 -6.81 9.88
N ALA A 56 -8.77 -8.12 10.19
CA ALA A 56 -7.74 -8.76 11.02
C ALA A 56 -6.35 -8.63 10.38
N LYS A 57 -6.26 -8.79 9.06
CA LYS A 57 -5.02 -8.65 8.30
C LYS A 57 -4.48 -7.22 8.33
N SER A 58 -5.37 -6.23 8.19
CA SER A 58 -5.01 -4.81 8.32
C SER A 58 -4.53 -4.47 9.73
N MET A 59 -5.26 -4.89 10.77
CA MET A 59 -4.87 -4.66 12.17
C MET A 59 -3.53 -5.30 12.50
N GLN A 60 -3.28 -6.51 12.00
CA GLN A 60 -2.00 -7.18 12.21
C GLN A 60 -0.87 -6.49 11.44
N ALA A 61 -1.13 -6.01 10.23
CA ALA A 61 -0.16 -5.24 9.44
C ALA A 61 0.33 -3.98 10.19
N PHE A 62 -0.55 -3.27 10.90
CA PHE A 62 -0.16 -2.11 11.73
C PHE A 62 0.71 -2.46 12.93
N ARG A 63 0.68 -3.72 13.40
CA ARG A 63 1.49 -4.19 14.54
C ARG A 63 2.87 -4.69 14.13
N VAL A 64 3.04 -5.10 12.87
CA VAL A 64 4.32 -5.63 12.39
C VAL A 64 5.30 -4.47 12.21
N PRO A 65 6.47 -4.49 12.90
CA PRO A 65 7.49 -3.50 12.66
C PRO A 65 7.97 -3.61 11.22
N LEU A 66 7.84 -2.51 10.48
CA LEU A 66 8.44 -2.38 9.16
C LEU A 66 9.96 -2.31 9.37
N SER A 67 10.63 -3.45 9.19
CA SER A 67 12.10 -3.48 9.16
C SER A 67 12.59 -2.41 8.19
N PRO A 68 13.65 -1.65 8.53
CA PRO A 68 14.29 -0.80 7.55
C PRO A 68 14.67 -1.66 6.35
N SER A 69 14.23 -1.25 5.16
CA SER A 69 14.66 -1.89 3.92
C SER A 69 16.18 -1.74 3.81
N PRO A 70 16.90 -2.79 3.37
CA PRO A 70 18.35 -2.69 3.17
C PRO A 70 18.63 -1.53 2.19
N PRO A 71 19.60 -0.65 2.50
CA PRO A 71 19.98 0.45 1.63
C PRO A 71 20.58 -0.12 0.35
N GLY A 72 19.75 -0.39 -0.65
CA GLY A 72 20.16 -1.04 -1.89
C GLY A 72 19.00 -1.38 -2.83
N LEU A 73 17.77 -1.53 -2.33
CA LEU A 73 16.57 -1.73 -3.16
C LEU A 73 15.82 -0.44 -3.50
N ARG A 74 16.41 0.73 -3.22
CA ARG A 74 15.99 2.00 -3.83
C ARG A 74 16.48 2.05 -5.28
N LEU A 75 15.78 1.38 -6.19
CA LEU A 75 15.68 1.86 -7.58
C LEU A 75 14.76 3.09 -7.61
N VAL A 76 15.07 4.10 -6.80
CA VAL A 76 14.50 5.44 -6.99
C VAL A 76 15.41 6.10 -8.03
N PRO A 77 14.92 6.49 -9.21
CA PRO A 77 15.71 7.34 -10.09
C PRO A 77 16.08 8.60 -9.32
N GLU A 78 17.37 8.91 -9.22
CA GLU A 78 17.99 10.06 -8.52
C GLU A 78 17.38 11.44 -8.89
N ARG A 79 16.47 11.51 -9.87
CA ARG A 79 15.77 12.73 -10.27
C ARG A 79 14.83 13.31 -9.21
N ARG A 80 14.37 12.54 -8.21
CA ARG A 80 13.39 13.03 -7.21
C ARG A 80 14.01 13.81 -6.05
N ARG A 81 15.32 13.64 -5.76
CA ARG A 81 16.01 14.38 -4.69
C ARG A 81 16.07 15.88 -4.94
N ARG A 82 16.17 16.31 -6.20
CA ARG A 82 16.29 17.73 -6.56
C ARG A 82 14.98 18.53 -6.50
N ARG A 83 13.81 17.88 -6.41
CA ARG A 83 12.52 18.59 -6.29
C ARG A 83 12.09 18.86 -4.85
N LEU A 84 12.54 18.06 -3.88
CA LEU A 84 12.12 18.25 -2.49
C LEU A 84 12.70 19.54 -1.88
N HIS A 85 13.88 19.96 -2.31
CA HIS A 85 14.48 21.24 -1.88
C HIS A 85 13.84 22.49 -2.50
N ARG A 86 12.90 22.35 -3.44
CA ARG A 86 12.34 23.49 -4.20
C ARG A 86 10.86 23.75 -3.96
N LEU A 87 10.18 22.89 -3.21
CA LEU A 87 8.81 23.13 -2.79
C LEU A 87 8.88 23.50 -1.31
N GLY A 88 8.90 24.80 -1.04
CA GLY A 88 8.57 25.31 0.28
C GLY A 88 7.24 24.72 0.73
N GLU A 89 7.14 24.43 2.03
CA GLU A 89 5.94 23.88 2.67
C GLU A 89 4.73 24.76 2.33
N PRO A 90 3.70 24.24 1.65
CA PRO A 90 2.41 24.90 1.67
C PRO A 90 1.77 24.59 3.02
N GLU A 91 1.55 25.64 3.81
CA GLU A 91 0.66 25.66 4.97
C GLU A 91 -0.75 25.22 4.50
N ILE A 92 -1.21 24.04 4.94
CA ILE A 92 -2.52 23.49 4.55
C ILE A 92 -3.55 24.01 5.55
N ALA A 93 -4.35 24.99 5.12
CA ALA A 93 -5.56 25.39 5.82
C ALA A 93 -6.63 24.28 5.74
N ASP A 94 -7.31 24.05 6.86
CA ASP A 94 -8.35 23.03 7.06
C ASP A 94 -9.63 23.42 6.28
N GLU A 95 -9.86 22.81 5.11
CA GLU A 95 -11.12 22.98 4.37
C GLU A 95 -12.03 21.76 4.63
N PRO A 96 -13.28 21.96 5.09
CA PRO A 96 -14.13 20.87 5.53
C PRO A 96 -14.58 19.98 4.36
N VAL A 97 -14.27 18.69 4.48
CA VAL A 97 -14.64 17.64 3.53
C VAL A 97 -16.16 17.59 3.33
N ARG A 98 -16.63 17.96 2.13
CA ARG A 98 -18.03 17.81 1.75
C ARG A 98 -18.40 16.32 1.60
N PRO A 99 -19.55 15.86 2.14
CA PRO A 99 -19.98 14.47 1.97
C PRO A 99 -20.34 14.17 0.52
N CYS A 100 -19.87 13.02 0.01
CA CYS A 100 -20.27 12.48 -1.27
C CYS A 100 -21.79 12.22 -1.29
N GLN A 101 -22.55 12.99 -2.07
CA GLN A 101 -23.96 12.68 -2.31
C GLN A 101 -24.06 11.48 -3.27
N ALA A 102 -24.59 10.37 -2.77
CA ALA A 102 -24.95 9.22 -3.59
C ALA A 102 -26.19 9.57 -4.44
N ARG A 103 -26.03 9.56 -5.77
CA ARG A 103 -27.15 9.70 -6.69
C ARG A 103 -27.83 8.33 -6.82
N VAL A 104 -28.97 8.13 -6.17
CA VAL A 104 -29.82 6.95 -6.40
C VAL A 104 -30.64 7.21 -7.67
N PRO A 105 -30.53 6.40 -8.73
CA PRO A 105 -31.44 6.48 -9.86
C PRO A 105 -32.69 5.63 -9.57
N GLY A 106 -33.85 6.27 -9.45
CA GLY A 106 -35.16 5.62 -9.53
C GLY A 106 -36.07 5.81 -8.32
N ALA A 107 -36.87 6.88 -8.32
CA ALA A 107 -38.19 7.02 -7.66
C ALA A 107 -38.82 8.37 -8.09
N PRO A 108 -40.15 8.58 -7.98
CA PRO A 108 -41.27 7.83 -8.58
C PRO A 108 -42.28 8.79 -9.27
N VAL A 109 -43.35 8.25 -9.86
CA VAL A 109 -44.73 8.76 -9.63
C VAL A 109 -45.61 7.55 -9.42
#